data_AF-A0A139BPC9-F1
#
_entry.id   AF-A0A139BPC9-F1
#
_cell.length_a   1.000
_cell.length_b   1.000
_cell.length_c   1.000
_cell.angle_alpha   90.00
_cell.angle_beta   90.00
_cell.angle_gamma   90.00
#
_symmetry.space_group_name_H-M   'P 1'
#
loop_
_entity.id
_entity.type
_entity.pdbx_description
1 polymer ?
#
loop_
_entity_poly.entity_id
_entity_poly.type
_entity_poly.pdbx_seq_one_letter_code
_entity_poly.pdbx_strand_id
1 'polypeptide(L)' 'MLWNIIAAMNKLAEKLVDLARTHGLIRPCDLAPLGIPRVSLTRAVRRGQLERVGRGLYGL' A
#
# COMPACT_ATOMS: atom_id res chain seq x y z
N MET A 1 -23.27 -6.53 -6.14
CA MET A 1 -22.20 -6.04 -7.04
C MET A 1 -21.04 -5.33 -6.31
N LEU A 2 -21.20 -4.82 -5.07
CA LEU A 2 -20.16 -4.12 -4.28
C LEU A 2 -19.07 -5.02 -3.67
N TRP A 3 -19.35 -6.31 -3.47
CA TRP A 3 -18.42 -7.27 -2.84
C TRP A 3 -17.06 -7.38 -3.55
N ASN A 4 -17.04 -7.26 -4.88
CA ASN A 4 -15.83 -7.44 -5.67
C ASN A 4 -14.82 -6.30 -5.45
N ILE A 5 -15.31 -5.07 -5.20
CA ILE A 5 -14.45 -3.90 -4.97
C ILE A 5 -13.80 -3.99 -3.59
N ILE A 6 -14.56 -4.40 -2.57
CA ILE A 6 -14.07 -4.53 -1.20
C ILE A 6 -13.00 -5.64 -1.13
N ALA A 7 -13.24 -6.79 -1.77
CA ALA A 7 -12.28 -7.88 -1.84
C ALA A 7 -10.99 -7.48 -2.60
N ALA A 8 -11.12 -6.78 -3.72
CA ALA A 8 -9.97 -6.28 -4.46
C ALA A 8 -9.16 -5.24 -3.65
N MET A 9 -9.84 -4.38 -2.88
CA MET A 9 -9.18 -3.42 -2.00
C MET A 9 -8.41 -4.08 -0.85
N ASN A 10 -8.95 -5.16 -0.25
CA ASN A 10 -8.22 -5.92 0.77
C ASN A 10 -6.96 -6.58 0.21
N LYS A 11 -7.06 -7.23 -0.96
CA LYS A 11 -5.89 -7.81 -1.65
C LYS A 11 -4.79 -6.78 -1.94
N LEU A 12 -5.17 -5.56 -2.30
CA LEU A 12 -4.20 -4.49 -2.57
C LEU A 12 -3.49 -4.03 -1.30
N ALA A 13 -4.23 -3.94 -0.19
CA ALA A 13 -3.67 -3.59 1.11
C ALA A 13 -2.71 -4.66 1.64
N GLU A 14 -3.08 -5.94 1.50
CA GLU A 14 -2.21 -7.08 1.84
C GLU A 14 -0.91 -7.03 1.03
N LYS A 15 -0.98 -6.84 -0.29
CA LYS A 15 0.21 -6.68 -1.13
C LYS A 15 1.12 -5.53 -0.70
N LEU A 16 0.55 -4.42 -0.24
CA LEU A 16 1.31 -3.27 0.25
C LEU A 16 2.04 -3.59 1.57
N VAL A 17 1.37 -4.29 2.49
CA VAL A 17 1.98 -4.76 3.74
C VAL A 17 3.10 -5.76 3.44
N ASP A 18 2.86 -6.70 2.52
CA ASP A 18 3.88 -7.68 2.12
C ASP A 18 5.09 -7.00 1.47
N LEU A 19 4.86 -6.02 0.60
CA LEU A 19 5.94 -5.22 0.00
C LEU A 19 6.75 -4.51 1.09
N ALA A 20 6.10 -3.98 2.12
CA ALA A 20 6.78 -3.30 3.23
C ALA A 20 7.58 -4.29 4.08
N ARG A 21 7.07 -5.52 4.30
CA ARG A 21 7.81 -6.58 4.99
C ARG A 21 9.04 -7.03 4.21
N THR A 22 8.92 -7.16 2.88
CA THR A 22 10.02 -7.63 2.04
C THR A 22 11.09 -6.56 1.81
N HIS A 23 10.69 -5.31 1.57
CA HIS A 23 11.62 -4.22 1.24
C HIS A 23 12.00 -3.34 2.45
N GLY A 24 11.32 -3.49 3.58
CA GLY A 24 11.42 -2.63 4.77
C GLY A 24 10.73 -1.27 4.56
N LEU A 25 11.04 -0.59 3.46
CA LEU A 25 10.46 0.69 3.08
C LEU A 25 9.97 0.67 1.64
N ILE A 26 8.84 1.33 1.42
CA ILE A 26 8.20 1.49 0.12
C ILE A 26 8.23 2.95 -0.28
N ARG A 27 8.56 3.21 -1.54
CA ARG A 27 8.39 4.50 -2.20
C ARG A 27 7.25 4.46 -3.22
N PRO A 28 6.61 5.60 -3.50
CA PRO A 28 5.62 5.72 -4.58
C PRO A 28 6.11 5.25 -5.96
N CYS A 29 7.41 5.30 -6.24
CA CYS A 29 8.00 4.81 -7.49
C CYS A 29 7.96 3.29 -7.60
N ASP A 30 8.05 2.56 -6.50
CA ASP A 30 8.07 1.10 -6.47
C ASP A 30 6.69 0.52 -6.82
N LEU A 31 5.64 1.33 -6.70
CA LEU A 31 4.28 0.97 -7.05
C LEU A 31 4.02 0.98 -8.56
N ALA A 32 4.74 1.78 -9.34
CA ALA A 32 4.47 1.94 -10.77
C ALA A 32 4.71 0.66 -11.58
N PRO A 33 5.83 -0.09 -11.39
CA PRO A 33 6.02 -1.39 -12.02
C PRO A 33 4.97 -2.44 -11.62
N LEU A 34 4.34 -2.26 -10.45
CA LEU A 34 3.33 -3.17 -9.91
C LEU A 34 1.89 -2.79 -10.31
N GLY A 35 1.71 -1.68 -11.06
CA GLY A 35 0.40 -1.15 -11.42
C GLY A 35 -0.43 -0.68 -10.22
N ILE A 36 0.19 -0.40 -9.08
CA ILE A 36 -0.51 -0.02 -7.85
C ILE A 36 -0.71 1.51 -7.85
N PRO A 37 -1.94 2.02 -7.68
CA PRO A 37 -2.17 3.46 -7.57
C PRO A 37 -1.52 4.06 -6.31
N ARG A 38 -0.92 5.25 -6.43
CA ARG A 38 -0.31 5.97 -5.28
C ARG A 38 -1.28 6.23 -4.12
N VAL A 39 -2.57 6.41 -4.41
CA VAL A 39 -3.63 6.60 -3.39
C VAL A 39 -3.72 5.43 -2.42
N SER A 40 -3.25 4.24 -2.82
CA SER A 40 -3.25 3.03 -2.00
C SER A 40 -2.32 3.16 -0.78
N LEU A 41 -1.19 3.85 -0.92
CA LEU A 41 -0.30 4.19 0.21
C LEU A 41 -1.02 5.09 1.21
N THR A 42 -1.67 6.16 0.72
CA THR A 42 -2.42 7.09 1.57
C THR A 42 -3.56 6.38 2.30
N ARG A 43 -4.25 5.45 1.63
CA ARG A 43 -5.32 4.64 2.23
C ARG A 43 -4.78 3.67 3.28
N ALA A 44 -3.67 2.98 2.99
CA ALA A 44 -3.02 2.08 3.95
C ALA A 44 -2.60 2.83 5.22
N VAL A 45 -2.02 4.03 5.08
CA VAL A 45 -1.67 4.89 6.22
C VAL A 45 -2.90 5.30 7.02
N ARG A 46 -3.96 5.78 6.36
CA ARG A 46 -5.21 6.17 7.04
C ARG A 46 -5.90 5.01 7.76
N ARG A 47 -5.66 3.77 7.31
CA ARG A 47 -6.18 2.54 7.93
C ARG A 47 -5.26 1.97 9.01
N GLY A 48 -4.11 2.59 9.28
CA GLY A 48 -3.12 2.08 10.24
C GLY A 48 -2.37 0.83 9.76
N GLN A 49 -2.36 0.56 8.46
CA GLN A 49 -1.68 -0.60 7.87
C GLN A 49 -0.22 -0.31 7.51
N LEU A 50 0.12 0.97 7.31
CA LEU A 50 1.47 1.46 7.06
C LEU A 50 1.67 2.76 7.82
N GLU A 51 2.91 3.08 8.09
CA GLU A 51 3.33 4.36 8.64
C GLU A 51 4.09 5.18 7.60
N ARG A 52 3.88 6.50 7.62
CA ARG A 52 4.69 7.41 6.81
C ARG A 52 5.90 7.85 7.61
N VAL A 53 7.02 7.15 7.41
CA VAL A 53 8.28 7.40 8.13
C VAL A 53 9.04 8.63 7.62
N GLY A 54 8.71 9.15 6.43
CA GLY A 54 9.40 10.30 5.85
C GLY A 54 8.78 10.87 4.58
N ARG A 55 9.55 11.68 3.84
CA ARG A 55 9.13 12.26 2.56
C ARG A 55 9.04 11.18 1.48
N GLY A 56 7.83 10.63 1.32
CA GLY A 56 7.56 9.58 0.32
C GLY A 56 8.12 8.22 0.71
N LEU A 57 8.36 8.00 2.00
CA LEU A 57 8.77 6.71 2.55
C LEU A 57 7.66 6.17 3.43
N TYR A 58 7.30 4.91 3.20
CA TYR A 58 6.23 4.20 3.88
C TYR A 58 6.78 2.87 4.40
N GLY A 59 6.51 2.56 5.66
CA GLY A 59 6.98 1.33 6.31
C GLY A 59 5.89 0.72 7.17
N LEU A 60 6.24 -0.37 7.86
CA LEU A 60 5.45 -0.90 8.96
C LEU A 60 5.90 -0.30 10.29
#